data_AF-A0A391P2F2-F1
#
_entry.id   AF-A0A391P2F2-F1
#
_cell.length_a   1.000
_cell.length_b   1.000
_cell.length_c   1.000
_cell.angle_alpha   90.00
_cell.angle_beta   90.00
_cell.angle_gamma   90.00
#
_symmetry.space_group_name_H-M   'P 1'
#
loop_
_entity.id
_entity.type
_entity.pdbx_description
1 polymer ?
#
loop_
_entity_poly.entity_id
_entity_poly.type
_entity_poly.pdbx_seq_one_letter_code
_entity_poly.pdbx_strand_id
1 'polypeptide(L)'
;MACELIDKIVVHEAVGKKPNRQQQVDIYYNFIGQFNLPLTEEEIEAAKVEAEKQAAKKAKRKTERQRERNAAFRAKAKAERWAANEGHKFAKRVCEHCGKEYYPNGNKQKFCSPECKKEHQRAELEQKRFAEKGNHTFRQKTCKICGKPFWLSNGQEVLCSEECKAINRRQKQLAYYHRKQSEQNAGEAI
;
A
#
# COMPACT_ATOMS: atom_id res chain seq x y z
N MET A 1 -59.64 -15.96 -45.53
CA MET A 1 -60.04 -17.37 -45.39
C MET A 1 -59.93 -17.72 -43.91
N ALA A 2 -61.01 -17.60 -43.15
CA ALA A 2 -61.05 -17.84 -41.69
C ALA A 2 -61.99 -18.99 -41.29
N CYS A 3 -62.71 -19.56 -42.26
CA CYS A 3 -63.71 -20.60 -42.04
C CYS A 3 -63.12 -22.00 -41.80
N GLU A 4 -61.81 -22.19 -42.01
CA GLU A 4 -61.15 -23.51 -41.89
C GLU A 4 -60.65 -23.82 -40.47
N LEU A 5 -60.61 -22.82 -39.57
CA LEU A 5 -60.11 -22.97 -38.19
C LEU A 5 -61.24 -23.04 -37.14
N ILE A 6 -62.49 -22.92 -37.57
CA ILE A 6 -63.65 -22.89 -36.69
C ILE A 6 -64.09 -24.33 -36.40
N ASP A 7 -64.03 -24.72 -35.13
CA ASP A 7 -64.45 -26.05 -34.67
C ASP A 7 -65.96 -26.12 -34.47
N LYS A 8 -66.51 -25.10 -33.79
CA LYS A 8 -67.89 -25.09 -33.36
C LYS A 8 -68.42 -23.66 -33.31
N ILE A 9 -69.59 -23.44 -33.90
CA ILE A 9 -70.33 -22.18 -33.75
C ILE A 9 -71.59 -22.48 -32.95
N VAL A 10 -71.74 -21.83 -31.80
CA VAL A 10 -72.94 -21.90 -30.97
C VAL A 10 -73.69 -20.60 -31.12
N VAL A 11 -74.85 -20.67 -31.75
CA VAL A 11 -75.77 -19.54 -31.91
C VAL A 11 -76.82 -19.64 -30.83
N HIS A 12 -76.87 -18.64 -29.96
CA HIS A 12 -77.86 -18.57 -28.88
C HIS A 12 -79.20 -18.02 -29.38
N GLU A 13 -80.25 -18.23 -28.59
CA GLU A 13 -81.57 -17.68 -28.90
C GLU A 13 -81.52 -16.16 -28.94
N ALA A 14 -82.14 -15.59 -29.97
CA ALA A 14 -82.15 -14.15 -30.14
C ALA A 14 -83.13 -13.51 -29.15
N VAL A 15 -82.66 -12.51 -28.42
CA VAL A 15 -83.47 -11.81 -27.43
C VAL A 15 -83.96 -10.48 -28.04
N GLY A 16 -85.27 -10.26 -27.99
CA GLY A 16 -85.93 -9.03 -28.44
C GLY A 16 -86.74 -9.16 -29.75
N LYS A 17 -87.58 -8.15 -30.02
CA LYS A 17 -88.37 -8.00 -31.26
C LYS A 17 -87.81 -6.85 -32.11
N LYS A 18 -87.93 -6.93 -33.45
CA LYS A 18 -87.38 -5.91 -34.38
C LYS A 18 -87.88 -4.51 -34.00
N PRO A 19 -87.04 -3.46 -34.07
CA PRO A 19 -85.73 -3.39 -34.76
C PRO A 19 -84.49 -3.71 -33.90
N ASN A 20 -84.62 -3.82 -32.56
CA ASN A 20 -83.48 -4.01 -31.64
C ASN A 20 -83.25 -5.48 -31.25
N ARG A 21 -83.47 -6.41 -32.17
CA ARG A 21 -83.23 -7.84 -31.91
C ARG A 21 -81.72 -8.10 -31.91
N GLN A 22 -81.19 -8.58 -30.80
CA GLN A 22 -79.78 -8.94 -30.67
C GLN A 22 -79.66 -10.46 -30.53
N GLN A 23 -78.66 -11.04 -31.17
CA GLN A 23 -78.39 -12.47 -31.12
C GLN A 23 -76.91 -12.69 -30.85
N GLN A 24 -76.63 -13.42 -29.78
CA GLN A 24 -75.26 -13.73 -29.40
C GLN A 24 -74.81 -15.00 -30.13
N VAL A 25 -73.61 -14.96 -30.70
CA VAL A 25 -72.99 -16.09 -31.38
C VAL A 25 -71.59 -16.27 -30.81
N ASP A 26 -71.34 -17.44 -30.24
CA ASP A 26 -70.04 -17.81 -29.72
C ASP A 26 -69.35 -18.74 -30.74
N ILE A 27 -68.15 -18.37 -31.17
CA ILE A 27 -67.37 -19.11 -32.17
C ILE A 27 -66.15 -19.71 -31.48
N TYR A 28 -66.04 -21.04 -31.50
CA TYR A 28 -64.93 -21.81 -30.94
C TYR A 28 -63.99 -22.27 -32.07
N TYR A 29 -62.69 -22.03 -31.91
CA TYR A 29 -61.65 -22.37 -32.88
C TYR A 29 -60.83 -23.59 -32.40
N ASN A 30 -60.48 -24.52 -33.30
CA ASN A 30 -59.66 -25.70 -32.99
C ASN A 30 -58.18 -25.39 -33.25
N PHE A 31 -57.49 -24.77 -32.29
CA PHE A 31 -56.10 -24.33 -32.51
C PHE A 31 -55.10 -25.45 -32.15
N ILE A 32 -54.62 -26.21 -33.14
CA ILE A 32 -53.52 -27.18 -32.98
C ILE A 32 -52.20 -26.51 -33.37
N GLY A 33 -51.60 -25.75 -32.46
CA GLY A 33 -50.29 -25.16 -32.67
C GLY A 33 -49.73 -24.46 -31.42
N GLN A 34 -48.41 -24.36 -31.30
CA GLN A 34 -47.76 -23.55 -30.26
C GLN A 34 -48.05 -22.07 -30.53
N PHE A 35 -49.07 -21.53 -29.86
CA PHE A 35 -49.35 -20.11 -29.84
C PHE A 35 -48.33 -19.41 -28.94
N ASN A 36 -47.28 -18.85 -29.54
CA ASN A 36 -46.34 -18.00 -28.84
C ASN A 36 -46.91 -16.58 -28.82
N LEU A 37 -47.61 -16.24 -27.74
CA LEU A 37 -47.95 -14.84 -27.45
C LEU A 37 -46.61 -14.09 -27.30
N PRO A 38 -46.27 -13.12 -28.18
CA PRO A 38 -45.05 -12.34 -27.99
C PRO A 38 -45.23 -11.57 -26.69
N LEU A 39 -44.43 -11.94 -25.68
CA LEU A 39 -44.30 -11.14 -24.46
C LEU A 39 -44.05 -9.70 -24.89
N THR A 40 -44.83 -8.79 -24.31
CA THR A 40 -44.66 -7.36 -24.60
C THR A 40 -43.23 -6.96 -24.26
N GLU A 41 -42.69 -5.95 -24.95
CA GLU A 41 -41.30 -5.51 -24.72
C GLU A 41 -41.06 -5.16 -23.23
N GLU A 42 -42.08 -4.63 -22.56
CA GLU A 42 -42.09 -4.33 -21.12
C GLU A 42 -41.98 -5.60 -20.25
N GLU A 43 -42.65 -6.70 -20.59
CA GLU A 43 -42.55 -7.98 -19.87
C GLU A 43 -41.17 -8.63 -20.06
N ILE A 44 -40.56 -8.49 -21.24
CA ILE A 44 -39.21 -9.00 -21.52
C ILE A 44 -38.16 -8.22 -20.72
N GLU A 45 -38.29 -6.89 -20.65
CA GLU A 45 -37.41 -6.05 -19.83
C GLU A 45 -37.59 -6.31 -18.34
N ALA A 46 -38.82 -6.46 -17.86
CA ALA A 46 -39.10 -6.83 -16.47
C ALA A 46 -38.47 -8.19 -16.10
N ALA A 47 -38.57 -9.19 -16.98
CA ALA A 47 -37.95 -10.50 -16.79
C ALA A 47 -36.42 -10.43 -16.78
N LYS A 48 -35.80 -9.61 -17.64
CA LYS A 48 -34.35 -9.37 -17.63
C LYS A 48 -33.89 -8.71 -16.33
N VAL A 49 -34.58 -7.65 -15.88
CA VAL A 49 -34.27 -6.94 -14.63
C VAL A 49 -34.44 -7.87 -13.43
N GLU A 50 -35.47 -8.71 -13.41
CA GLU A 50 -35.66 -9.69 -12.35
C GLU A 50 -34.59 -10.79 -12.37
N ALA A 51 -34.24 -11.31 -13.54
CA ALA A 51 -33.14 -12.26 -13.70
C ALA A 51 -31.80 -11.68 -13.25
N GLU A 52 -31.51 -10.42 -13.57
CA GLU A 52 -30.32 -9.69 -13.09
C GLU A 52 -30.34 -9.50 -11.57
N LYS A 53 -31.48 -9.09 -10.99
CA LYS A 53 -31.64 -8.99 -9.52
C LYS A 53 -31.44 -10.34 -8.84
N GLN A 54 -31.97 -11.42 -9.41
CA GLN A 54 -31.79 -12.78 -8.89
C GLN A 54 -30.34 -13.26 -9.04
N ALA A 55 -29.70 -12.99 -10.18
CA ALA A 55 -28.28 -13.29 -10.41
C ALA A 55 -27.39 -12.52 -9.43
N ALA A 56 -27.65 -11.23 -9.21
CA ALA A 56 -26.95 -10.40 -8.24
C ALA A 56 -27.14 -10.91 -6.81
N LYS A 57 -28.37 -11.31 -6.42
CA LYS A 57 -28.64 -11.95 -5.12
C LYS A 57 -27.87 -13.27 -4.96
N LYS A 58 -27.84 -14.12 -5.99
CA LYS A 58 -27.08 -15.38 -6.00
C LYS A 58 -25.56 -15.13 -5.90
N ALA A 59 -25.04 -14.14 -6.62
CA ALA A 59 -23.63 -13.75 -6.56
C ALA A 59 -23.23 -13.21 -5.17
N LYS A 60 -24.08 -12.38 -4.55
CA LYS A 60 -23.89 -11.90 -3.17
C LYS A 60 -23.84 -13.07 -2.18
N ARG A 61 -24.82 -14.00 -2.25
CA ARG A 61 -24.85 -15.21 -1.40
C ARG A 61 -23.61 -16.08 -1.56
N LYS A 62 -23.14 -16.29 -2.80
CA LYS A 62 -21.89 -17.04 -3.08
C LYS A 62 -20.68 -16.35 -2.46
N THR A 63 -20.60 -15.03 -2.58
CA THR A 63 -19.51 -14.22 -2.00
C THR A 63 -19.50 -14.28 -0.48
N GLU A 64 -20.68 -14.19 0.15
CA GLU A 64 -20.84 -14.31 1.61
C GLU A 64 -20.42 -15.70 2.12
N ARG A 65 -20.94 -16.77 1.50
CA ARG A 65 -20.52 -18.14 1.82
C ARG A 65 -19.01 -18.36 1.65
N GLN A 66 -18.42 -17.75 0.63
CA GLN A 66 -16.97 -17.80 0.43
C GLN A 66 -16.21 -17.02 1.53
N ARG A 67 -16.72 -15.86 1.98
CA ARG A 67 -16.15 -15.10 3.09
C ARG A 67 -16.20 -15.89 4.40
N GLU A 68 -17.33 -16.51 4.72
CA GLU A 68 -17.49 -17.36 5.91
C GLU A 68 -16.52 -18.54 5.89
N ARG A 69 -16.46 -19.26 4.76
CA ARG A 69 -15.52 -20.37 4.59
C ARG A 69 -14.07 -19.92 4.75
N ASN A 70 -13.72 -18.78 4.14
CA ASN A 70 -12.38 -18.21 4.26
C ASN A 70 -12.07 -17.74 5.68
N ALA A 71 -13.05 -17.21 6.41
CA ALA A 71 -12.91 -16.81 7.81
C ALA A 71 -12.67 -18.03 8.71
N ALA A 72 -13.45 -19.10 8.53
CA ALA A 72 -13.27 -20.37 9.24
C ALA A 72 -11.90 -20.99 8.96
N PHE A 73 -11.47 -21.01 7.69
CA PHE A 73 -10.14 -21.50 7.31
C PHE A 73 -9.02 -20.67 7.95
N ARG A 74 -9.12 -19.33 7.93
CA ARG A 74 -8.16 -18.42 8.58
C ARG A 74 -8.13 -18.61 10.10
N ALA A 75 -9.28 -18.82 10.74
CA ALA A 75 -9.36 -19.08 12.17
C ALA A 75 -8.68 -20.40 12.54
N LYS A 76 -8.92 -21.48 11.76
CA LYS A 76 -8.25 -22.77 11.93
C LYS A 76 -6.74 -22.65 11.76
N ALA A 77 -6.27 -22.03 10.67
CA ALA A 77 -4.84 -21.83 10.41
C ALA A 77 -4.18 -20.93 11.47
N LYS A 78 -4.92 -19.95 12.03
CA LYS A 78 -4.44 -19.14 13.15
C LYS A 78 -4.29 -20.00 14.41
N ALA A 79 -5.30 -20.80 14.77
CA ALA A 79 -5.23 -21.66 15.94
C ALA A 79 -4.07 -22.66 15.85
N GLU A 80 -3.89 -23.29 14.68
CA GLU A 80 -2.77 -24.19 14.40
C GLU A 80 -1.41 -23.48 14.53
N ARG A 81 -1.27 -22.28 13.96
CA ARG A 81 -0.06 -21.46 14.10
C ARG A 81 0.23 -21.10 15.56
N TRP A 82 -0.79 -20.76 16.33
CA TRP A 82 -0.63 -20.41 17.75
C TRP A 82 -0.26 -21.64 18.58
N ALA A 83 -0.84 -22.81 18.28
CA ALA A 83 -0.47 -24.07 18.92
C ALA A 83 0.99 -24.47 18.60
N ALA A 84 1.41 -24.34 17.34
CA ALA A 84 2.78 -24.66 16.92
C ALA A 84 3.85 -23.72 17.52
N ASN A 85 3.47 -22.47 17.84
CA ASN A 85 4.37 -21.46 18.41
C ASN A 85 4.21 -21.31 19.93
N GLU A 86 3.73 -22.33 20.64
CA GLU A 86 3.58 -22.32 22.11
C GLU A 86 2.73 -21.13 22.63
N GLY A 87 1.70 -20.73 21.89
CA GLY A 87 0.85 -19.60 22.23
C GLY A 87 1.36 -18.23 21.77
N HIS A 88 2.47 -18.17 21.03
CA HIS A 88 2.98 -16.94 20.44
C HIS A 88 2.47 -16.73 19.01
N LYS A 89 2.31 -15.45 18.63
CA LYS A 89 1.83 -15.07 17.29
C LYS A 89 2.79 -15.47 16.17
N PHE A 90 4.09 -15.52 16.48
CA PHE A 90 5.17 -15.82 15.55
C PHE A 90 6.10 -16.86 16.16
N ALA A 91 6.75 -17.65 15.30
CA ALA A 91 7.74 -18.64 15.70
C ALA A 91 8.95 -18.00 16.37
N LYS A 92 9.63 -18.79 17.22
CA LYS A 92 10.85 -18.40 17.91
C LYS A 92 11.94 -18.03 16.89
N ARG A 93 12.71 -16.98 17.19
CA ARG A 93 13.84 -16.52 16.38
C ARG A 93 15.06 -16.26 17.26
N VAL A 94 16.23 -16.28 16.64
CA VAL A 94 17.49 -15.93 17.29
C VAL A 94 17.79 -14.45 17.06
N CYS A 95 18.16 -13.72 18.12
CA CYS A 95 18.55 -12.32 18.02
C CYS A 95 19.90 -12.18 17.30
N GLU A 96 19.96 -11.35 16.25
CA GLU A 96 21.20 -11.11 15.49
C GLU A 96 22.33 -10.48 16.32
N HIS A 97 22.01 -9.80 17.44
CA HIS A 97 23.01 -9.14 18.28
C HIS A 97 23.51 -10.01 19.44
N CYS A 98 22.60 -10.54 20.25
CA CYS A 98 22.96 -11.26 21.48
C CYS A 98 22.87 -12.79 21.37
N GLY A 99 22.42 -13.32 20.23
CA GLY A 99 22.28 -14.76 20.00
C GLY A 99 21.19 -15.45 20.83
N LYS A 100 20.43 -14.71 21.64
CA LYS A 100 19.36 -15.28 22.47
C LYS A 100 18.12 -15.57 21.63
N GLU A 101 17.49 -16.70 21.91
CA GLU A 101 16.20 -17.06 21.34
C GLU A 101 15.09 -16.21 21.95
N TYR A 102 14.17 -15.72 21.13
CA TYR A 102 13.06 -14.88 21.56
C TYR A 102 11.82 -15.09 20.68
N TYR A 103 10.65 -14.75 21.22
CA TYR A 103 9.40 -14.70 20.47
C TYR A 103 9.17 -13.28 19.93
N PRO A 104 9.19 -13.08 18.59
CA PRO A 104 9.02 -11.75 18.01
C PRO A 104 7.57 -11.28 18.10
N ASN A 105 7.38 -9.97 18.29
CA ASN A 105 6.06 -9.35 18.25
C ASN A 105 5.62 -8.97 16.83
N GLY A 106 6.57 -8.87 15.90
CA GLY A 106 6.34 -8.52 14.51
C GLY A 106 7.13 -9.40 13.54
N ASN A 107 6.57 -9.60 12.32
CA ASN A 107 7.18 -10.49 11.32
C ASN A 107 8.59 -10.05 10.87
N LYS A 108 8.92 -8.75 10.96
CA LYS A 108 10.23 -8.21 10.56
C LYS A 108 11.18 -7.95 11.73
N GLN A 109 10.77 -8.28 12.96
CA GLN A 109 11.63 -8.07 14.13
C GLN A 109 12.80 -9.06 14.08
N LYS A 110 14.03 -8.53 14.13
CA LYS A 110 15.31 -9.27 14.09
C LYS A 110 16.02 -9.33 15.45
N PHE A 111 15.72 -8.38 16.32
CA PHE A 111 16.36 -8.24 17.63
C PHE A 111 15.37 -8.56 18.74
N CYS A 112 15.85 -9.19 19.82
CA CYS A 112 15.00 -9.53 20.96
C CYS A 112 14.48 -8.28 21.69
N SER A 113 15.27 -7.20 21.72
CA SER A 113 14.94 -5.95 22.40
C SER A 113 15.34 -4.72 21.58
N PRO A 114 14.74 -3.53 21.86
CA PRO A 114 15.18 -2.27 21.29
C PRO A 114 16.64 -1.93 21.61
N GLU A 115 17.14 -2.36 22.77
CA GLU A 115 18.53 -2.14 23.18
C GLU A 115 19.50 -2.96 22.33
N CYS A 116 19.21 -4.24 22.09
CA CYS A 116 20.02 -5.05 21.17
C CYS A 116 20.06 -4.47 19.75
N LYS A 117 18.97 -3.85 19.29
CA LYS A 117 18.95 -3.13 18.02
C LYS A 117 19.91 -1.93 18.04
N LYS A 118 19.87 -1.11 19.09
CA LYS A 118 20.75 0.07 19.24
C LYS A 118 22.21 -0.34 19.37
N GLU A 119 22.51 -1.42 20.09
CA GLU A 119 23.87 -1.95 20.25
C GLU A 119 24.42 -2.49 18.93
N HIS A 120 23.62 -3.26 18.18
CA HIS A 120 23.99 -3.69 16.84
C HIS A 120 24.30 -2.50 15.92
N GLN A 121 23.44 -1.48 15.91
CA GLN A 121 23.66 -0.26 15.13
C GLN A 121 24.91 0.50 15.56
N ARG A 122 25.20 0.55 16.87
CA ARG A 122 26.43 1.16 17.40
C ARG A 122 27.66 0.39 16.95
N ALA A 123 27.64 -0.94 17.03
CA ALA A 123 28.72 -1.80 16.55
C ALA A 123 28.96 -1.65 15.05
N GLU A 124 27.90 -1.62 14.23
CA GLU A 124 28.03 -1.35 12.79
C GLU A 124 28.61 0.03 12.50
N LEU A 125 28.19 1.05 13.24
CA LEU A 125 28.72 2.40 13.08
C LEU A 125 30.19 2.48 13.53
N GLU A 126 30.55 1.78 14.60
CA GLU A 126 31.92 1.69 15.09
C GLU A 126 32.82 0.96 14.09
N GLN A 127 32.38 -0.15 13.52
CA GLN A 127 33.09 -0.83 12.44
C GLN A 127 33.28 0.05 11.21
N LYS A 128 32.24 0.80 10.80
CA LYS A 128 32.36 1.79 9.71
C LYS A 128 33.34 2.90 10.04
N ARG A 129 33.31 3.41 11.28
CA ARG A 129 34.27 4.41 11.76
C ARG A 129 35.69 3.82 11.75
N PHE A 130 35.88 2.60 12.23
CA PHE A 130 37.19 1.95 12.21
C PHE A 130 37.70 1.72 10.78
N ALA A 131 36.81 1.38 9.84
CA ALA A 131 37.17 1.28 8.43
C ALA A 131 37.53 2.63 7.79
N GLU A 132 36.86 3.73 8.18
CA GLU A 132 37.12 5.08 7.65
C GLU A 132 38.40 5.71 8.23
N LYS A 133 38.57 5.64 9.55
CA LYS A 133 39.61 6.39 10.28
C LYS A 133 40.56 5.54 11.11
N GLY A 134 40.43 4.21 11.09
CA GLY A 134 41.23 3.32 11.94
C GLY A 134 41.11 3.71 13.41
N ASN A 135 42.25 3.87 14.06
CA ASN A 135 42.35 4.21 15.48
C ASN A 135 42.38 5.74 15.76
N HIS A 136 42.17 6.58 14.74
CA HIS A 136 42.20 8.03 14.93
C HIS A 136 40.91 8.54 15.59
N THR A 137 41.01 9.48 16.53
CA THR A 137 39.84 10.06 17.21
C THR A 137 39.03 10.96 16.28
N PHE A 138 39.73 11.81 15.51
CA PHE A 138 39.14 12.82 14.64
C PHE A 138 39.16 12.41 13.17
N ARG A 139 38.33 13.06 12.34
CA ARG A 139 38.40 12.93 10.88
C ARG A 139 39.61 13.69 10.35
N GLN A 140 40.16 13.26 9.21
CA GLN A 140 41.17 14.05 8.52
C GLN A 140 40.62 15.44 8.17
N LYS A 141 41.43 16.47 8.40
CA LYS A 141 41.19 17.80 7.82
C LYS A 141 42.32 18.16 6.88
N THR A 142 42.06 19.12 6.00
CA THR A 142 43.06 19.70 5.12
C THR A 142 43.81 20.82 5.84
N CYS A 143 45.13 20.87 5.68
CA CYS A 143 45.95 21.94 6.23
C CYS A 143 45.70 23.26 5.50
N LYS A 144 45.48 24.36 6.24
CA LYS A 144 45.28 25.70 5.64
C LYS A 144 46.48 26.23 4.84
N ILE A 145 47.71 25.78 5.12
CA ILE A 145 48.93 26.28 4.47
C ILE A 145 49.38 25.40 3.31
N CYS A 146 49.55 24.09 3.54
CA CYS A 146 50.05 23.18 2.51
C CYS A 146 48.97 22.37 1.79
N GLY A 147 47.69 22.48 2.20
CA GLY A 147 46.57 21.76 1.59
C GLY A 147 46.51 20.26 1.87
N LYS A 148 47.58 19.66 2.43
CA LYS A 148 47.67 18.22 2.68
C LYS A 148 46.67 17.76 3.75
N PRO A 149 46.04 16.58 3.58
CA PRO A 149 45.21 15.98 4.61
C PRO A 149 46.08 15.53 5.79
N PHE A 150 45.62 15.78 7.01
CA PHE A 150 46.33 15.37 8.23
C PHE A 150 45.35 14.90 9.30
N TRP A 151 45.83 14.03 10.18
CA TRP A 151 45.10 13.58 11.36
C TRP A 151 45.32 14.53 12.53
N LEU A 152 44.23 15.00 13.13
CA LEU A 152 44.31 15.93 14.24
C LEU A 152 44.59 15.17 15.55
N SER A 153 45.41 15.78 16.40
CA SER A 153 45.54 15.34 17.80
C SER A 153 44.50 16.02 18.71
N ASN A 154 44.17 17.28 18.41
CA ASN A 154 43.13 18.07 19.08
C ASN A 154 42.14 18.62 18.04
N GLY A 155 40.83 18.60 18.30
CA GLY A 155 39.79 19.04 17.38
C GLY A 155 39.90 20.49 16.90
N GLN A 156 40.61 21.35 17.65
CA GLN A 156 40.88 22.76 17.30
C GLN A 156 42.08 22.95 16.36
N GLU A 157 42.88 21.91 16.10
CA GLU A 157 44.06 22.01 15.25
C GLU A 157 43.68 22.21 13.76
N VAL A 158 44.37 23.14 13.08
CA VAL A 158 44.08 23.55 11.69
C VAL A 158 45.30 23.33 10.77
N LEU A 159 46.47 23.08 11.35
CA LEU A 159 47.75 23.03 10.64
C LEU A 159 48.43 21.68 10.89
N CYS A 160 49.00 21.09 9.85
CA CYS A 160 49.51 19.72 9.89
C CYS A 160 50.87 19.56 10.59
N SER A 161 51.70 20.60 10.59
CA SER A 161 53.07 20.55 11.11
C SER A 161 53.46 21.86 11.78
N GLU A 162 54.49 21.81 12.62
CA GLU A 162 55.09 23.01 13.23
C GLU A 162 55.63 23.98 12.18
N GLU A 163 56.10 23.49 11.03
CA GLU A 163 56.50 24.32 9.89
C GLU A 163 55.32 25.13 9.35
N CYS A 164 54.17 24.48 9.11
CA CYS A 164 52.96 25.17 8.68
C CYS A 164 52.46 26.15 9.74
N LYS A 165 52.62 25.84 11.04
CA LYS A 165 52.34 26.76 12.15
C LYS A 165 53.26 27.99 12.11
N ALA A 166 54.54 27.81 11.86
CA ALA A 166 55.50 28.91 11.73
C ALA A 166 55.18 29.80 10.51
N ILE A 167 54.89 29.20 9.34
CA ILE A 167 54.48 29.93 8.14
C ILE A 167 53.21 30.74 8.38
N ASN A 168 52.19 30.14 8.99
CA ASN A 168 50.95 30.83 9.32
C ASN A 168 51.15 31.99 10.31
N ARG A 169 52.02 31.81 11.33
CA ARG A 169 52.40 32.89 12.25
C ARG A 169 53.06 34.05 11.50
N ARG A 170 54.00 33.76 10.60
CA ARG A 170 54.70 34.77 9.79
C ARG A 170 53.74 35.50 8.84
N GLN A 171 52.87 34.78 8.14
CA GLN A 171 51.86 35.37 7.24
C GLN A 171 50.90 36.30 8.01
N LYS A 172 50.45 35.89 9.20
CA LYS A 172 49.60 36.75 10.05
C LYS A 172 50.32 38.02 10.51
N GLN A 173 51.58 37.91 10.91
CA GLN A 173 52.39 39.07 11.29
C GLN A 173 52.55 40.04 10.11
N LEU A 174 52.93 39.54 8.93
CA LEU A 174 53.05 40.36 7.71
C LEU A 174 51.73 41.04 7.34
N ALA A 175 50.61 40.30 7.37
CA ALA A 175 49.30 40.87 7.11
C ALA A 175 48.92 41.97 8.11
N TYR A 176 49.26 41.81 9.39
CA TYR A 176 49.08 42.84 10.40
C TYR A 176 49.93 44.08 10.12
N TYR A 177 51.22 43.91 9.80
CA TYR A 177 52.11 45.02 9.45
C TYR A 177 51.61 45.80 8.23
N HIS A 178 51.24 45.12 7.14
CA HIS A 178 50.70 45.77 5.94
C HIS A 178 49.38 46.49 6.22
N ARG A 179 48.49 45.90 7.03
CA ARG A 179 47.24 46.55 7.42
C ARG A 179 47.50 47.84 8.19
N LYS A 180 48.38 47.79 9.19
CA LYS A 180 48.76 48.96 10.00
C LYS A 180 49.40 50.06 9.14
N GLN A 181 50.27 49.69 8.20
CA GLN A 181 50.89 50.65 7.28
C GLN A 181 49.85 51.30 6.36
N SER A 182 48.85 50.54 5.86
CA SER A 182 47.77 51.11 5.06
C SER A 182 46.87 52.06 5.84
N GLU A 183 46.61 51.77 7.12
CA GLU A 183 45.86 52.67 8.02
C GLU A 183 46.62 53.98 8.26
N GLN A 184 47.95 53.91 8.43
CA GLN A 184 48.82 55.08 8.58
C GLN A 184 48.86 55.94 7.31
N ASN A 185 49.14 55.32 6.16
CA ASN A 185 49.20 56.03 4.87
C ASN A 185 47.83 56.64 4.49
N ALA A 186 46.72 56.02 4.87
CA ALA A 186 45.38 56.58 4.64
C ALA A 186 45.05 57.75 5.57
N GLY A 187 45.56 57.74 6.80
CA GLY A 187 45.41 58.86 7.75
C GLY A 187 46.29 60.07 7.41
N GLU A 188 47.43 59.86 6.74
CA GLU A 188 48.32 60.93 6.27
C GLU A 188 47.86 61.57 4.95
N ALA A 189 46.91 60.95 4.24
CA ALA A 189 46.37 61.43 2.96
C ALA A 189 45.10 62.30 3.08
N ILE A 190 44.70 62.66 4.31
CA ILE A 190 43.57 63.55 4.65
C ILE A 190 44.13 64.84 5.25
#